data_AF-A0A1V8ZYM5-F1
#
_entry.id   AF-A0A1V8ZYM5-F1
#
_cell.length_a   1.000
_cell.length_b   1.000
_cell.length_c   1.000
_cell.angle_alpha   90.00
_cell.angle_beta   90.00
_cell.angle_gamma   90.00
#
_symmetry.space_group_name_H-M   'P 1'
#
loop_
_entity.id
_entity.type
_entity.pdbx_description
1 polymer ?
#
loop_
_entity_poly.entity_id
_entity_poly.type
_entity_poly.pdbx_seq_one_letter_code
_entity_poly.pdbx_strand_id
1 'polypeptide(L)'
;MTAVDQLRAIAAHAEQHDIAHHILTVALRTGEVGVYIDPGADDPRGGFAAWARSIGIDCATVACGTYRAQGQTAHGLRVEIVHSETPTKLPQKVLSLEEFEAGAR
;
A
#
# COMPACT_ATOMS: atom_id res chain seq x y z
N MET A 1 -8.44 -19.87 -2.37
CA MET A 1 -7.35 -19.20 -3.11
C MET A 1 -6.04 -19.60 -2.46
N THR A 2 -5.10 -20.15 -3.22
CA THR A 2 -3.79 -20.57 -2.69
C THR A 2 -2.86 -19.37 -2.53
N ALA A 3 -1.73 -19.54 -1.83
CA ALA A 3 -0.68 -18.52 -1.73
C ALA A 3 -0.16 -18.10 -3.12
N VAL A 4 -0.05 -19.06 -4.05
CA VAL A 4 0.37 -18.79 -5.44
C VAL A 4 -0.68 -17.96 -6.18
N ASP A 5 -1.97 -18.24 -6.00
CA ASP A 5 -3.04 -17.46 -6.63
C ASP A 5 -3.08 -16.03 -6.08
N GLN A 6 -2.83 -15.85 -4.77
CA GLN A 6 -2.74 -14.52 -4.16
C GLN A 6 -1.60 -13.71 -4.77
N LEU A 7 -0.41 -14.31 -4.90
CA LEU A 7 0.75 -13.63 -5.51
C LEU A 7 0.49 -13.28 -6.98
N ARG A 8 -0.13 -14.17 -7.75
CA ARG A 8 -0.52 -13.89 -9.14
C ARG A 8 -1.53 -12.75 -9.24
N ALA A 9 -2.52 -12.72 -8.35
CA ALA A 9 -3.51 -11.64 -8.33
C ALA A 9 -2.88 -10.28 -7.98
N ILE A 10 -1.87 -10.25 -7.11
CA ILE A 10 -1.11 -9.02 -6.78
C ILE A 10 -0.29 -8.58 -7.98
N ALA A 11 0.43 -9.49 -8.63
CA ALA A 11 1.23 -9.17 -9.81
C ALA A 11 0.36 -8.62 -10.95
N ALA A 12 -0.75 -9.30 -11.26
CA ALA A 12 -1.70 -8.86 -12.30
C ALA A 12 -2.29 -7.48 -11.98
N HIS A 13 -2.68 -7.24 -10.72
CA HIS A 13 -3.16 -5.93 -10.28
C HIS A 13 -2.09 -4.86 -10.42
N ALA A 14 -0.86 -5.15 -10.00
CA ALA A 14 0.24 -4.20 -10.05
C ALA A 14 0.64 -3.83 -11.48
N GLU A 15 0.62 -4.79 -12.40
CA GLU A 15 0.86 -4.59 -13.83
C GLU A 15 -0.27 -3.78 -14.47
N GLN A 16 -1.53 -4.09 -14.17
CA GLN A 16 -2.69 -3.35 -14.69
C GLN A 16 -2.66 -1.85 -14.34
N HIS A 17 -2.08 -1.51 -13.19
CA HIS A 17 -2.02 -0.14 -12.68
C HIS A 17 -0.64 0.52 -12.84
N ASP A 18 0.33 -0.15 -13.45
CA ASP A 18 1.72 0.34 -13.59
C ASP A 18 2.40 0.70 -12.26
N ILE A 19 2.17 -0.11 -11.22
CA ILE A 19 2.68 0.11 -9.85
C ILE A 19 3.58 -1.04 -9.36
N ALA A 20 3.88 -2.01 -10.22
CA ALA A 20 4.72 -3.17 -9.90
C ALA A 20 6.13 -2.76 -9.46
N HIS A 21 6.67 -1.68 -10.04
CA HIS A 21 8.00 -1.17 -9.74
C HIS A 21 8.15 -0.60 -8.32
N HIS A 22 7.04 -0.37 -7.62
CA HIS A 22 7.04 0.03 -6.22
C HIS A 22 7.06 -1.15 -5.25
N ILE A 23 6.89 -2.40 -5.68
CA ILE A 23 6.83 -3.54 -4.74
C ILE A 23 8.23 -3.89 -4.23
N LEU A 24 8.41 -3.86 -2.91
CA LEU A 24 9.57 -4.44 -2.24
C LEU A 24 9.36 -5.91 -1.91
N THR A 25 8.26 -6.19 -1.21
CA THR A 25 7.97 -7.53 -0.73
C THR A 25 6.48 -7.73 -0.52
N VAL A 26 6.04 -8.98 -0.61
CA VAL A 26 4.68 -9.39 -0.29
C VAL A 26 4.73 -10.35 0.89
N ALA A 27 4.08 -9.99 1.99
CA ALA A 27 3.92 -10.87 3.14
C ALA A 27 2.53 -11.50 3.13
N LEU A 28 2.49 -12.83 3.22
CA LEU A 28 1.25 -13.57 3.44
C LEU A 28 1.13 -13.86 4.94
N ARG A 29 0.20 -13.21 5.61
CA ARG A 29 -0.16 -13.49 7.01
C ARG A 29 -1.46 -14.27 7.05
N THR A 30 -1.73 -14.97 8.14
CA THR A 30 -2.97 -15.72 8.32
C THR A 30 -4.18 -14.79 8.14
N GLY A 31 -4.82 -14.89 6.97
CA GLY A 31 -6.02 -14.12 6.62
C GLY A 31 -5.79 -12.80 5.88
N GLU A 32 -4.56 -12.31 5.74
CA GLU A 32 -4.28 -11.00 5.13
C GLU A 32 -3.00 -10.98 4.29
N VAL A 33 -3.07 -10.28 3.16
CA VAL A 33 -1.92 -10.03 2.27
C VAL A 33 -1.39 -8.62 2.54
N GLY A 34 -0.12 -8.51 2.91
CA GLY A 34 0.59 -7.24 3.02
C GLY A 34 1.48 -7.00 1.82
N VAL A 35 1.28 -5.91 1.09
CA VAL A 35 2.17 -5.43 0.02
C VAL A 35 3.01 -4.30 0.58
N TYR A 36 4.30 -4.54 0.67
CA TYR A 36 5.28 -3.56 1.13
C TYR A 36 5.85 -2.87 -0.08
N ILE A 37 5.82 -1.55 -0.03
CA ILE A 37 6.22 -0.74 -1.17
C ILE A 37 7.40 0.17 -0.83
N ASP A 38 8.28 0.33 -1.82
CA ASP A 38 9.28 1.39 -1.89
C ASP A 38 8.72 2.47 -2.83
N PRO A 39 8.31 3.61 -2.29
CA PRO A 39 7.86 4.70 -3.11
C PRO A 39 9.02 5.44 -3.80
N GLY A 40 10.28 5.07 -3.53
CA GLY A 40 11.49 5.66 -4.14
C GLY A 40 11.94 6.93 -3.43
N ALA A 41 13.23 7.24 -3.52
CA ALA A 41 13.83 8.41 -2.85
C ALA A 41 13.28 9.76 -3.37
N ASP A 42 12.88 9.80 -4.65
CA ASP A 42 12.46 11.03 -5.32
C ASP A 42 10.95 11.31 -5.18
N ASP A 43 10.13 10.31 -4.85
CA ASP A 43 8.68 10.48 -4.61
C ASP A 43 8.11 9.47 -3.61
N PRO A 44 8.52 9.55 -2.32
CA PRO A 44 8.14 8.57 -1.32
C PRO A 44 6.65 8.57 -0.95
N ARG A 45 5.84 9.43 -1.54
CA ARG A 45 4.39 9.52 -1.30
C ARG A 45 3.57 9.18 -2.53
N GLY A 46 4.02 9.55 -3.73
CA GLY A 46 3.30 9.25 -4.97
C GLY A 46 3.15 7.75 -5.21
N GLY A 47 4.21 6.96 -4.99
CA GLY A 47 4.13 5.50 -5.12
C GLY A 47 3.13 4.86 -4.14
N PHE A 48 3.06 5.38 -2.91
CA PHE A 48 2.06 4.94 -1.93
C PHE A 48 0.65 5.35 -2.32
N ALA A 49 0.46 6.60 -2.73
CA ALA A 49 -0.86 7.10 -3.14
C ALA A 49 -1.38 6.36 -4.38
N ALA A 50 -0.51 6.05 -5.35
CA ALA A 50 -0.86 5.24 -6.53
C ALA A 50 -1.36 3.85 -6.13
N TRP A 51 -0.65 3.16 -5.22
CA TRP A 51 -1.09 1.89 -4.67
C TRP A 51 -2.43 2.00 -3.93
N ALA A 52 -2.58 2.97 -3.03
CA ALA A 52 -3.81 3.17 -2.26
C ALA A 52 -5.03 3.43 -3.17
N ARG A 53 -4.88 4.26 -4.21
CA ARG A 53 -5.95 4.49 -5.20
C ARG A 53 -6.30 3.24 -5.98
N SER A 54 -5.30 2.44 -6.37
CA SER A 54 -5.53 1.23 -7.16
C SER A 54 -6.45 0.22 -6.46
N ILE A 55 -6.48 0.22 -5.13
CA ILE A 55 -7.33 -0.65 -4.31
C ILE A 55 -8.61 0.05 -3.80
N GLY A 56 -8.96 1.18 -4.41
CA GLY A 56 -10.24 1.89 -4.20
C GLY A 56 -10.31 2.71 -2.91
N ILE A 57 -9.16 3.08 -2.34
CA ILE A 57 -9.11 3.80 -1.07
C ILE A 57 -8.93 5.30 -1.31
N ASP A 58 -9.63 6.11 -0.51
CA ASP A 58 -9.60 7.58 -0.51
C ASP A 58 -8.88 8.17 0.72
N CYS A 59 -8.52 7.34 1.70
CA CYS A 59 -7.82 7.74 2.91
C CYS A 59 -6.65 6.82 3.28
N ALA A 60 -5.62 7.38 3.90
CA ALA A 60 -4.46 6.67 4.41
C ALA A 60 -4.28 6.91 5.91
N THR A 61 -3.67 5.94 6.59
CA THR A 61 -3.23 6.13 7.98
C THR A 61 -1.73 6.39 8.02
N VAL A 62 -1.32 7.36 8.83
CA VAL A 62 0.08 7.75 9.02
C VAL A 62 0.46 7.59 10.48
N ALA A 63 1.59 6.91 10.72
CA ALA A 63 2.20 6.77 12.04
C ALA A 63 3.73 6.76 11.92
N CYS A 64 4.42 7.82 12.39
CA CYS A 64 5.88 7.92 12.44
C CYS A 64 6.62 7.55 11.14
N GLY A 65 6.17 8.11 10.01
CA GLY A 65 6.77 7.81 8.70
C GLY A 65 6.35 6.47 8.10
N THR A 66 5.53 5.67 8.81
CA THR A 66 4.83 4.52 8.23
C THR A 66 3.48 4.95 7.68
N TYR A 67 3.18 4.55 6.46
CA TYR A 67 1.89 4.77 5.80
C TYR A 67 1.19 3.44 5.58
N ARG A 68 -0.11 3.39 5.86
CA ARG A 68 -0.92 2.18 5.62
C ARG A 68 -2.25 2.51 4.97
N ALA A 69 -2.66 1.65 4.05
CA ALA A 69 -4.00 1.63 3.45
C ALA A 69 -4.48 0.17 3.36
N GLN A 70 -5.77 -0.06 3.54
CA GLN A 70 -6.37 -1.39 3.43
C GLN A 70 -7.54 -1.33 2.47
N GLY A 71 -7.58 -2.24 1.51
CA GLY A 71 -8.60 -2.23 0.46
C GLY A 71 -8.66 -3.55 -0.28
N GLN A 72 -9.23 -3.52 -1.47
CA GLN A 72 -9.46 -4.71 -2.28
C GLN A 72 -8.95 -4.46 -3.71
N THR A 73 -8.19 -5.42 -4.25
CA THR A 73 -7.79 -5.37 -5.67
C THR A 73 -9.00 -5.52 -6.58
N ALA A 74 -8.84 -5.19 -7.87
CA ALA A 74 -9.88 -5.40 -8.88
C ALA A 74 -10.32 -6.88 -8.99
N HIS A 75 -9.46 -7.82 -8.55
CA HIS A 75 -9.72 -9.26 -8.54
C HIS A 75 -10.32 -9.78 -7.23
N GLY A 76 -10.71 -8.89 -6.31
CA GLY A 76 -11.38 -9.28 -5.08
C GLY A 76 -10.44 -9.69 -3.94
N LEU A 77 -9.12 -9.55 -4.09
CA LEU A 77 -8.16 -9.85 -3.03
C LEU A 77 -8.08 -8.69 -2.04
N ARG A 78 -8.31 -8.95 -0.74
CA ARG A 78 -8.06 -7.97 0.31
C ARG A 78 -6.55 -7.82 0.54
N VAL A 79 -6.07 -6.58 0.56
CA VAL A 79 -4.65 -6.25 0.75
C VAL A 79 -4.47 -5.09 1.74
N GLU A 80 -3.38 -5.13 2.49
CA GLU A 80 -2.80 -4.00 3.21
C GLU A 80 -1.59 -3.49 2.43
N ILE A 81 -1.55 -2.20 2.11
CA ILE A 81 -0.37 -1.52 1.56
C ILE A 81 0.39 -0.91 2.72
N VAL A 82 1.69 -1.16 2.79
CA VAL A 82 2.55 -0.61 3.84
C VAL A 82 3.78 0.03 3.22
N HIS A 83 3.96 1.32 3.46
CA HIS A 83 5.28 1.97 3.36
C HIS A 83 5.83 2.09 4.78
N SER A 84 7.03 1.58 5.05
CA SER A 84 7.65 1.62 6.38
C SER A 84 9.12 1.97 6.27
N GLU A 85 9.56 3.01 6.98
CA GLU A 85 10.97 3.21 7.32
C GLU A 85 11.35 2.58 8.67
N THR A 86 10.39 2.32 9.58
CA THR A 86 10.53 1.44 10.77
C THR A 86 9.22 1.38 11.58
N PRO A 87 8.82 0.23 12.17
CA PRO A 87 7.56 0.13 12.93
C PRO A 87 7.71 0.55 14.40
N THR A 88 6.87 1.47 14.90
CA THR A 88 6.65 1.67 16.37
C THR A 88 5.25 2.20 16.72
N LYS A 89 4.83 1.96 17.97
CA LYS A 89 3.49 2.22 18.52
C LYS A 89 3.33 3.69 18.95
N LEU A 90 2.79 4.54 18.08
CA LEU A 90 2.39 5.92 18.37
C LEU A 90 1.03 6.23 17.69
N PRO A 91 0.31 7.31 18.08
CA PRO A 91 -1.07 7.54 17.63
C PRO A 91 -1.19 7.63 16.11
N GLN A 92 -2.16 6.90 15.55
CA GLN A 92 -2.47 6.89 14.12
C GLN A 92 -3.24 8.16 13.76
N LYS A 93 -2.78 8.86 12.71
CA LYS A 93 -3.56 9.92 12.06
C LYS A 93 -4.20 9.37 10.79
N VAL A 94 -5.48 9.64 10.57
CA VAL A 94 -6.17 9.38 9.29
C VAL A 94 -6.08 10.65 8.44
N LEU A 95 -5.67 10.51 7.19
CA LEU A 95 -5.60 11.57 6.18
C LEU A 95 -6.38 11.13 4.95
N SER A 96 -7.08 12.03 4.26
CA SER A 96 -7.45 11.79 2.85
C SER A 96 -6.19 11.62 1.99
N LEU A 97 -6.31 10.98 0.83
CA LEU A 97 -5.16 10.87 -0.08
C LEU A 97 -4.68 12.22 -0.59
N GLU A 98 -5.59 13.18 -0.80
CA GLU A 98 -5.22 14.54 -1.14
C GLU A 98 -4.43 15.21 0.00
N GLU A 99 -4.86 15.06 1.26
CA GLU A 99 -4.10 15.57 2.41
C GLU A 99 -2.76 14.85 2.59
N PHE A 100 -2.71 13.55 2.27
CA PHE A 100 -1.49 12.76 2.33
C PHE A 100 -0.46 13.22 1.29
N GLU A 101 -0.90 13.47 0.06
CA GLU A 101 -0.07 14.00 -1.03
C GLU A 101 0.32 15.46 -0.79
N ALA A 102 -0.61 16.29 -0.28
CA ALA A 102 -0.38 17.70 -0.01
C ALA A 102 0.46 17.96 1.25
N GLY A 103 0.59 16.98 2.14
CA GLY A 103 1.25 17.09 3.44
C GLY A 103 2.77 17.21 3.39
N ALA A 104 3.31 18.10 2.55
CA ALA A 104 4.68 18.59 2.66
C ALA A 104 4.72 19.74 3.67
N ARG A 105 5.26 19.46 4.86
CA ARG A 105 6.08 20.36 5.69
C ARG A 105 6.62 19.61 6.89
#